data_AF-A0AAD4LTJ7-F1
#
_entry.id   AF-A0AAD4LTJ7-F1
#
_cell.length_a   1.000
_cell.length_b   1.000
_cell.length_c   1.000
_cell.angle_alpha   90.00
_cell.angle_beta   90.00
_cell.angle_gamma   90.00
#
_symmetry.space_group_name_H-M   'P 1'
#
loop_
_entity.id
_entity.type
_entity.pdbx_description
1 polymer ?
#
loop_
_entity_poly.entity_id
_entity_poly.type
_entity_poly.pdbx_seq_one_letter_code
_entity_poly.pdbx_strand_id
1 'polypeptide(L)'
;MSDSIHPLRTFLQLHLASDDAAVSNLPFVIQFLSPQHPSTWITRINSLVHSKDPGARWAGLSIACQIALFSRALMLENARNWVGAALPLFSRKEEPVPTLKAATRLLIYIFSVAIDTPEFQRQIASPNVPKFSLALTIVAENHPSRELRLLAIDSLSALVPLYATLHKTLHGRLSALCLRQIGVSAGYPTDSSLTRAASCLYSVLPATGGKVGSTTLWRKSVDEVMVLSWASLHALRTTFRPLRQHQSLQEDPMVSIPLNVDRLRGAVFALSGLLEYGQPRPGPFNCHWGLWLTSAKHY
;
A
#
# COMPACT_ATOMS: atom_id res chain seq x y z
N MET A 1 44.03 0.57 -20.84
CA MET A 1 43.74 1.04 -19.48
C MET A 1 43.12 -0.12 -18.74
N SER A 2 43.77 -0.56 -17.67
CA SER A 2 43.53 -1.84 -17.01
C SER A 2 42.14 -1.92 -16.38
N ASP A 3 41.32 -2.85 -16.88
CA ASP A 3 40.14 -3.39 -16.20
C ASP A 3 40.60 -4.07 -14.90
N SER A 4 40.82 -3.29 -13.86
CA SER A 4 40.93 -3.83 -12.51
C SER A 4 39.61 -4.53 -12.21
N ILE A 5 39.66 -5.87 -12.09
CA ILE A 5 38.52 -6.71 -11.72
C ILE A 5 37.96 -6.15 -10.42
N HIS A 6 36.86 -5.39 -10.53
CA HIS A 6 36.29 -4.70 -9.40
C HIS A 6 35.78 -5.75 -8.40
N PRO A 7 36.17 -5.73 -7.12
CA PRO A 7 35.82 -6.78 -6.15
C PRO A 7 34.30 -6.99 -6.02
N LEU A 8 33.52 -5.92 -6.17
CA LEU A 8 32.05 -5.99 -6.24
C LEU A 8 31.52 -6.82 -7.42
N ARG A 9 32.18 -6.76 -8.58
CA ARG A 9 31.78 -7.52 -9.77
C ARG A 9 31.94 -9.02 -9.51
N THR A 10 33.08 -9.43 -8.97
CA THR A 10 33.34 -10.83 -8.61
C THR A 10 32.41 -11.31 -7.48
N PHE A 11 32.17 -10.45 -6.49
CA PHE A 11 31.21 -10.72 -5.41
C PHE A 11 29.79 -10.97 -5.96
N LEU A 12 29.28 -10.07 -6.79
CA LEU A 12 27.94 -10.21 -7.36
C LEU A 12 27.86 -11.38 -8.36
N GLN A 13 28.93 -11.68 -9.09
CA GLN A 13 29.00 -12.89 -9.93
C GLN A 13 28.81 -14.15 -9.10
N LEU A 14 29.49 -14.25 -7.96
CA LEU A 14 29.41 -15.42 -7.10
C LEU A 14 28.02 -15.55 -6.46
N HIS A 15 27.49 -14.45 -5.91
CA HIS A 15 26.26 -14.48 -5.14
C HIS A 15 24.97 -14.45 -5.97
N LEU A 16 25.03 -14.02 -7.23
CA LEU A 16 23.91 -14.04 -8.18
C LEU A 16 24.08 -15.09 -9.28
N ALA A 17 25.05 -15.99 -9.17
CA ALA A 17 25.33 -17.03 -10.17
C ALA A 17 24.13 -17.93 -10.46
N SER A 18 23.44 -18.36 -9.40
CA SER A 18 22.26 -19.23 -9.47
C SER A 18 21.07 -18.60 -8.75
N ASP A 19 19.89 -19.15 -9.00
CA ASP A 19 18.65 -18.70 -8.37
C ASP A 19 18.71 -18.96 -6.85
N ASP A 20 19.14 -20.16 -6.43
CA ASP A 20 19.30 -20.52 -5.02
C ASP A 20 20.33 -19.64 -4.29
N ALA A 21 21.44 -19.31 -4.96
CA ALA A 21 22.47 -18.43 -4.40
C ALA A 21 21.92 -17.00 -4.21
N ALA A 22 21.12 -16.51 -5.17
CA ALA A 22 20.51 -15.18 -5.09
C ALA A 22 19.52 -15.06 -3.92
N VAL A 23 18.76 -16.13 -3.65
CA VAL A 23 17.85 -16.20 -2.49
C VAL A 23 18.63 -16.23 -1.18
N SER A 24 19.61 -17.14 -1.08
CA SER A 24 20.35 -17.38 0.17
C SER A 24 21.23 -16.19 0.56
N ASN A 25 21.78 -15.48 -0.43
CA ASN A 25 22.71 -14.38 -0.20
C ASN A 25 22.05 -12.99 -0.33
N LEU A 26 20.72 -12.91 -0.44
CA LEU A 26 20.02 -11.65 -0.68
C LEU A 26 20.40 -10.53 0.30
N PRO A 27 20.45 -10.77 1.64
CA PRO A 27 20.80 -9.71 2.59
C PRO A 27 22.20 -9.12 2.31
N PHE A 28 23.17 -9.98 2.01
CA PHE A 28 24.52 -9.57 1.67
C PHE A 28 24.55 -8.81 0.35
N VAL A 29 23.88 -9.31 -0.69
CA VAL A 29 23.78 -8.61 -1.98
C VAL A 29 23.23 -7.20 -1.80
N ILE A 30 22.14 -7.04 -1.05
CA ILE A 30 21.52 -5.73 -0.79
C ILE A 30 22.49 -4.78 -0.07
N GLN A 31 23.22 -5.28 0.93
CA GLN A 31 24.16 -4.47 1.70
C GLN A 31 25.32 -3.92 0.84
N PHE A 32 25.78 -4.69 -0.14
CA PHE A 32 26.91 -4.32 -0.99
C PHE A 32 26.50 -3.67 -2.32
N LEU A 33 25.20 -3.59 -2.64
CA LEU A 33 24.73 -2.85 -3.81
C LEU A 33 25.09 -1.36 -3.64
N SER A 34 25.88 -0.86 -4.59
CA SER A 34 26.34 0.53 -4.65
C SER A 34 25.80 1.22 -5.90
N PRO A 35 25.52 2.55 -5.87
CA PRO A 35 25.04 3.31 -7.01
C PRO A 35 25.96 3.30 -8.23
N GLN A 36 27.23 2.90 -8.10
CA GLN A 36 28.24 3.01 -9.17
C GLN A 36 28.22 1.88 -10.22
N HIS A 37 27.66 0.69 -9.92
CA HIS A 37 27.70 -0.48 -10.82
C HIS A 37 26.36 -1.22 -11.12
N PRO A 38 25.17 -0.61 -11.02
CA PRO A 38 23.92 -1.35 -11.19
C PRO A 38 23.67 -1.86 -12.63
N SER A 39 24.20 -1.23 -13.67
CA SER A 39 23.90 -1.56 -15.07
C SER A 39 24.39 -2.95 -15.52
N THR A 40 25.52 -3.44 -15.00
CA THR A 40 26.13 -4.72 -15.43
C THR A 40 25.31 -5.94 -15.03
N TRP A 41 24.41 -5.80 -14.05
CA TRP A 41 23.65 -6.91 -13.48
C TRP A 41 22.17 -6.90 -13.83
N ILE A 42 21.70 -5.87 -14.55
CA ILE A 42 20.30 -5.70 -14.94
C ILE A 42 19.76 -6.93 -15.67
N THR A 43 20.54 -7.53 -16.58
CA THR A 43 20.13 -8.74 -17.30
C THR A 43 19.86 -9.91 -16.36
N ARG A 44 20.72 -10.13 -15.35
CA ARG A 44 20.53 -11.21 -14.37
C ARG A 44 19.32 -10.93 -13.47
N ILE A 45 19.13 -9.68 -13.05
CA ILE A 45 17.98 -9.29 -12.24
C ILE A 45 16.67 -9.46 -13.02
N ASN A 46 16.65 -9.05 -14.28
CA ASN A 46 15.51 -9.29 -15.17
C ASN A 46 15.20 -10.78 -15.30
N SER A 47 16.23 -11.63 -15.42
CA SER A 47 16.06 -13.09 -15.40
C SER A 47 15.47 -13.60 -14.08
N LEU A 48 15.92 -13.10 -12.92
CA LEU A 48 15.39 -13.48 -11.60
C LEU A 48 13.92 -13.06 -11.43
N VAL A 49 13.57 -11.83 -11.81
CA VAL A 49 12.20 -11.29 -11.74
C VAL A 49 11.21 -12.15 -12.54
N HIS A 50 11.67 -12.74 -13.65
CA HIS A 50 10.87 -13.63 -14.49
C HIS A 50 11.03 -15.13 -14.15
N SER A 51 11.76 -15.47 -13.09
CA SER A 51 12.00 -16.86 -12.73
C SER A 51 10.68 -17.60 -12.42
N LYS A 52 10.66 -18.89 -12.69
CA LYS A 52 9.55 -19.77 -12.28
C LYS A 52 9.59 -19.99 -10.77
N ASP A 53 10.79 -19.99 -10.20
CA ASP A 53 11.00 -20.14 -8.76
C ASP A 53 10.53 -18.88 -8.00
N PRO A 54 9.60 -19.01 -7.03
CA PRO A 54 9.12 -17.87 -6.25
C PRO A 54 10.22 -17.18 -5.42
N GLY A 55 11.21 -17.94 -4.93
CA GLY A 55 12.32 -17.39 -4.16
C GLY A 55 13.19 -16.47 -5.03
N ALA A 56 13.58 -16.94 -6.20
CA ALA A 56 14.35 -16.19 -7.18
C ALA A 56 13.60 -14.92 -7.63
N ARG A 57 12.28 -15.01 -7.85
CA ARG A 57 11.45 -13.82 -8.12
C ARG A 57 11.49 -12.82 -6.98
N TRP A 58 11.32 -13.28 -5.74
CA TRP A 58 11.38 -12.42 -4.55
C TRP A 58 12.74 -11.71 -4.45
N ALA A 59 13.84 -12.44 -4.64
CA ALA A 59 15.19 -11.89 -4.65
C ALA A 59 15.36 -10.85 -5.78
N GLY A 60 14.94 -11.19 -7.00
CA GLY A 60 14.97 -10.31 -8.16
C GLY A 60 14.19 -9.00 -7.96
N LEU A 61 12.97 -9.08 -7.42
CA LEU A 61 12.13 -7.91 -7.12
C LEU A 61 12.74 -7.03 -6.02
N SER A 62 13.32 -7.66 -5.00
CA SER A 62 13.98 -6.95 -3.89
C SER A 62 15.22 -6.20 -4.38
N ILE A 63 16.05 -6.83 -5.21
CA ILE A 63 17.22 -6.20 -5.83
C ILE A 63 16.80 -5.09 -6.82
N ALA A 64 15.78 -5.33 -7.64
CA ALA A 64 15.23 -4.33 -8.55
C ALA A 64 14.75 -3.08 -7.78
N CYS A 65 14.12 -3.27 -6.62
CA CYS A 65 13.69 -2.17 -5.75
C CYS A 65 14.88 -1.37 -5.22
N GLN A 66 15.95 -2.04 -4.77
CA GLN A 66 17.18 -1.36 -4.33
C GLN A 66 17.84 -0.58 -5.47
N ILE A 67 17.90 -1.14 -6.67
CA ILE A 67 18.45 -0.43 -7.82
C ILE A 67 17.61 0.78 -8.18
N ALA A 68 16.28 0.65 -8.11
CA ALA A 68 15.38 1.78 -8.32
C ALA A 68 15.64 2.92 -7.32
N LEU A 69 15.98 2.57 -6.07
CA LEU A 69 16.36 3.53 -5.04
C LEU A 69 17.67 4.26 -5.35
N PHE A 70 18.66 3.55 -5.92
CA PHE A 70 19.97 4.13 -6.23
C PHE A 70 20.04 4.90 -7.54
N SER A 71 19.25 4.50 -8.56
CA SER A 71 19.32 5.10 -9.89
C SER A 71 17.96 5.21 -10.54
N ARG A 72 17.44 6.45 -10.58
CA ARG A 72 16.21 6.81 -11.29
C ARG A 72 16.30 6.52 -12.79
N ALA A 73 17.47 6.70 -13.42
CA ALA A 73 17.67 6.43 -14.83
C ALA A 73 17.47 4.94 -15.14
N LEU A 74 18.16 4.05 -14.42
CA LEU A 74 18.03 2.61 -14.62
C LEU A 74 16.63 2.09 -14.27
N MET A 75 16.00 2.69 -13.25
CA MET A 75 14.61 2.41 -12.94
C MET A 75 13.71 2.69 -14.15
N LEU A 76 13.80 3.88 -14.75
CA LEU A 76 12.95 4.27 -15.88
C LEU A 76 13.18 3.37 -17.10
N GLU A 77 14.43 3.01 -17.40
CA GLU A 77 14.79 2.11 -18.50
C GLU A 77 14.17 0.71 -18.34
N ASN A 78 14.11 0.19 -17.10
CA ASN A 78 13.64 -1.16 -16.82
C ASN A 78 12.20 -1.24 -16.31
N ALA A 79 11.58 -0.10 -15.97
CA ALA A 79 10.28 -0.06 -15.30
C ALA A 79 9.18 -0.75 -16.11
N ARG A 80 9.17 -0.64 -17.44
CA ARG A 80 8.19 -1.35 -18.27
C ARG A 80 8.27 -2.87 -18.06
N ASN A 81 9.48 -3.40 -17.98
CA ASN A 81 9.73 -4.83 -17.77
C ASN A 81 9.33 -5.24 -16.35
N TRP A 82 9.79 -4.49 -15.33
CA TRP A 82 9.50 -4.81 -13.93
C TRP A 82 8.03 -4.67 -13.58
N VAL A 83 7.34 -3.63 -14.07
CA VAL A 83 5.89 -3.45 -13.90
C VAL A 83 5.14 -4.59 -14.59
N GLY A 84 5.53 -4.94 -15.81
CA GLY A 84 4.93 -6.05 -16.56
C GLY A 84 5.10 -7.41 -15.88
N ALA A 85 6.19 -7.63 -15.16
CA ALA A 85 6.44 -8.87 -14.42
C ALA A 85 5.75 -8.91 -13.04
N ALA A 86 5.75 -7.78 -12.32
CA ALA A 86 5.26 -7.70 -10.95
C ALA A 86 3.73 -7.64 -10.86
N LEU A 87 3.06 -6.95 -11.79
CA LEU A 87 1.61 -6.74 -11.72
C LEU A 87 0.78 -8.04 -11.84
N PRO A 88 1.11 -8.99 -12.72
CA PRO A 88 0.40 -10.27 -12.78
C PRO A 88 0.51 -11.12 -11.50
N LEU A 89 1.51 -10.88 -10.64
CA LEU A 89 1.71 -11.66 -9.41
C LEU A 89 0.52 -11.58 -8.46
N PHE A 90 -0.18 -10.44 -8.42
CA PHE A 90 -1.36 -10.26 -7.57
C PHE A 90 -2.58 -11.06 -8.01
N SER A 91 -2.58 -11.58 -9.24
CA SER A 91 -3.64 -12.44 -9.76
C SER A 91 -3.29 -13.93 -9.63
N ARG A 92 -2.06 -14.27 -9.24
CA ARG A 92 -1.63 -15.66 -9.07
C ARG A 92 -2.10 -16.19 -7.72
N LYS A 93 -2.72 -17.36 -7.73
CA LYS A 93 -3.31 -17.98 -6.53
C LYS A 93 -2.27 -18.45 -5.51
N GLU A 94 -1.08 -18.83 -5.96
CA GLU A 94 -0.03 -19.49 -5.17
C GLU A 94 1.21 -18.61 -4.95
N GLU A 95 1.11 -17.30 -5.16
CA GLU A 95 2.27 -16.42 -4.96
C GLU A 95 2.56 -16.21 -3.47
N PRO A 96 3.80 -16.45 -3.00
CA PRO A 96 4.15 -16.25 -1.61
C PRO A 96 4.04 -14.78 -1.16
N VAL A 97 3.64 -14.59 0.10
CA VAL A 97 3.49 -13.26 0.71
C VAL A 97 4.76 -12.41 0.60
N PRO A 98 5.99 -12.92 0.84
CA PRO A 98 7.22 -12.13 0.67
C PRO A 98 7.37 -11.55 -0.74
N THR A 99 7.03 -12.34 -1.77
CA THR A 99 7.09 -11.91 -3.17
C THR A 99 6.08 -10.81 -3.46
N LEU A 100 4.83 -10.96 -2.99
CA LEU A 100 3.80 -9.93 -3.13
C LEU A 100 4.21 -8.63 -2.43
N LYS A 101 4.79 -8.71 -1.22
CA LYS A 101 5.29 -7.52 -0.51
C LYS A 101 6.41 -6.82 -1.29
N ALA A 102 7.37 -7.58 -1.84
CA ALA A 102 8.45 -7.03 -2.67
C ALA A 102 7.90 -6.38 -3.94
N ALA A 103 6.96 -7.03 -4.63
CA ALA A 103 6.28 -6.49 -5.81
C ALA A 103 5.54 -5.18 -5.49
N THR A 104 4.79 -5.14 -4.39
CA THR A 104 4.07 -3.93 -3.95
C THR A 104 5.03 -2.77 -3.71
N ARG A 105 6.13 -3.00 -2.96
CA ARG A 105 7.15 -1.97 -2.67
C ARG A 105 7.81 -1.43 -3.93
N LEU A 106 8.20 -2.33 -4.85
CA LEU A 106 8.79 -1.94 -6.13
C LEU A 106 7.83 -1.08 -6.96
N LEU A 107 6.58 -1.52 -7.13
CA LEU A 107 5.59 -0.83 -7.95
C LEU A 107 5.24 0.56 -7.40
N ILE A 108 5.03 0.68 -6.09
CA ILE A 108 4.76 1.99 -5.47
C ILE A 108 5.93 2.93 -5.69
N TYR A 109 7.15 2.45 -5.46
CA TYR A 109 8.34 3.28 -5.63
C TYR A 109 8.46 3.78 -7.08
N ILE A 110 8.34 2.87 -8.05
CA ILE A 110 8.38 3.21 -9.48
C ILE A 110 7.33 4.26 -9.83
N PHE A 111 6.07 4.04 -9.43
CA PHE A 111 4.99 4.98 -9.75
C PHE A 111 5.14 6.32 -9.03
N SER A 112 5.72 6.34 -7.83
CA SER A 112 5.84 7.58 -7.06
C SER A 112 7.00 8.45 -7.51
N VAL A 113 8.14 7.84 -7.86
CA VAL A 113 9.34 8.58 -8.30
C VAL A 113 9.27 9.02 -9.76
N ALA A 114 8.45 8.36 -10.58
CA ALA A 114 8.27 8.71 -12.00
C ALA A 114 7.04 9.61 -12.24
N ILE A 115 6.50 10.25 -11.20
CA ILE A 115 5.30 11.11 -11.31
C ILE A 115 5.52 12.33 -12.21
N ASP A 116 6.74 12.84 -12.21
CA ASP A 116 7.24 14.02 -12.91
C ASP A 116 7.72 13.74 -14.34
N THR A 117 7.57 12.51 -14.86
CA THR A 117 7.99 12.14 -16.23
C THR A 117 6.77 11.90 -17.12
N PRO A 118 6.33 12.88 -17.93
CA PRO A 118 5.09 12.79 -18.71
C PRO A 118 5.02 11.58 -19.65
N GLU A 119 6.14 11.19 -20.26
CA GLU A 119 6.23 10.04 -21.15
C GLU A 119 5.96 8.73 -20.38
N PHE A 120 6.57 8.60 -19.20
CA PHE A 120 6.35 7.48 -18.29
C PHE A 120 4.88 7.43 -17.85
N GLN A 121 4.31 8.59 -17.52
CA GLN A 121 2.91 8.71 -17.12
C GLN A 121 1.97 8.19 -18.21
N ARG A 122 2.20 8.58 -19.46
CA ARG A 122 1.37 8.17 -20.60
C ARG A 122 1.54 6.69 -20.95
N GLN A 123 2.77 6.21 -21.01
CA GLN A 123 3.07 4.88 -21.55
C GLN A 123 2.98 3.76 -20.52
N ILE A 124 3.30 4.04 -19.25
CA ILE A 124 3.44 3.02 -18.21
C ILE A 124 2.45 3.27 -17.08
N ALA A 125 2.42 4.46 -16.46
CA ALA A 125 1.62 4.66 -15.26
C ALA A 125 0.11 4.62 -15.54
N SER A 126 -0.37 5.41 -16.50
CA SER A 126 -1.80 5.53 -16.82
C SER A 126 -2.52 4.19 -17.08
N PRO A 127 -1.97 3.25 -17.89
CA PRO A 127 -2.62 1.96 -18.10
C PRO A 127 -2.45 0.95 -16.97
N ASN A 128 -1.48 1.13 -16.06
CA ASN A 128 -1.14 0.13 -15.04
C ASN A 128 -1.55 0.51 -13.61
N VAL A 129 -1.55 1.80 -13.24
CA VAL A 129 -1.92 2.26 -11.90
C VAL A 129 -3.35 1.84 -11.52
N PRO A 130 -4.38 2.03 -12.35
CA PRO A 130 -5.73 1.54 -12.02
C PRO A 130 -5.79 0.03 -11.78
N LYS A 131 -5.05 -0.75 -12.58
CA LYS A 131 -4.99 -2.21 -12.46
C LYS A 131 -4.30 -2.62 -11.16
N PHE A 132 -3.20 -1.95 -10.84
CA PHE A 132 -2.46 -2.18 -9.60
C PHE A 132 -3.31 -1.83 -8.38
N SER A 133 -3.95 -0.67 -8.38
CA SER A 133 -4.81 -0.24 -7.27
C SER A 133 -6.03 -1.14 -7.10
N LEU A 134 -6.61 -1.63 -8.21
CA LEU A 134 -7.67 -2.65 -8.14
C LEU A 134 -7.15 -3.96 -7.50
N ALA A 135 -5.95 -4.41 -7.89
CA ALA A 135 -5.33 -5.60 -7.32
C ALA A 135 -5.06 -5.43 -5.81
N LEU A 136 -4.51 -4.27 -5.39
CA LEU A 136 -4.30 -3.95 -3.98
C LEU A 136 -5.62 -3.86 -3.21
N THR A 137 -6.69 -3.35 -3.83
CA THR A 137 -8.02 -3.34 -3.24
C THR A 137 -8.46 -4.78 -2.95
N ILE A 138 -8.38 -5.68 -3.94
CA ILE A 138 -8.75 -7.10 -3.77
C ILE A 138 -7.92 -7.76 -2.65
N VAL A 139 -6.61 -7.49 -2.60
CA VAL A 139 -5.72 -7.97 -1.54
C VAL A 139 -6.15 -7.46 -0.18
N ALA A 140 -6.41 -6.16 -0.05
CA ALA A 140 -6.85 -5.52 1.20
C ALA A 140 -8.19 -6.06 1.71
N GLU A 141 -9.07 -6.50 0.81
CA GLU A 141 -10.37 -7.09 1.15
C GLU A 141 -10.27 -8.55 1.60
N ASN A 142 -9.53 -9.37 0.85
CA ASN A 142 -9.73 -10.83 0.89
C ASN A 142 -8.50 -11.63 1.31
N HIS A 143 -7.31 -11.04 1.36
CA HIS A 143 -6.09 -11.81 1.56
C HIS A 143 -5.93 -12.25 3.04
N PRO A 144 -5.55 -13.51 3.34
CA PRO A 144 -5.47 -14.02 4.72
C PRO A 144 -4.37 -13.34 5.54
N SER A 145 -3.26 -12.95 4.92
CA SER A 145 -2.17 -12.25 5.61
C SER A 145 -2.56 -10.82 5.96
N ARG A 146 -2.69 -10.55 7.27
CA ARG A 146 -2.91 -9.23 7.86
C ARG A 146 -1.86 -8.20 7.40
N GLU A 147 -0.59 -8.57 7.44
CA GLU A 147 0.51 -7.67 7.08
C GLU A 147 0.45 -7.23 5.62
N LEU A 148 0.04 -8.15 4.73
CA LEU A 148 -0.13 -7.81 3.32
C LEU A 148 -1.34 -6.90 3.09
N ARG A 149 -2.44 -7.10 3.84
CA ARG A 149 -3.60 -6.20 3.82
C ARG A 149 -3.23 -4.80 4.27
N LEU A 150 -2.50 -4.68 5.38
CA LEU A 150 -1.99 -3.40 5.89
C LEU A 150 -1.14 -2.69 4.83
N LEU A 151 -0.13 -3.40 4.30
CA LEU A 151 0.71 -2.89 3.22
C LEU A 151 -0.15 -2.41 2.04
N ALA A 152 -1.14 -3.19 1.58
CA ALA A 152 -1.98 -2.80 0.46
C ALA A 152 -2.79 -1.51 0.73
N ILE A 153 -3.34 -1.33 1.93
CA ILE A 153 -4.09 -0.12 2.30
C ILE A 153 -3.16 1.10 2.38
N ASP A 154 -1.98 0.96 3.00
CA ASP A 154 -0.99 2.03 3.07
C ASP A 154 -0.49 2.42 1.67
N SER A 155 -0.30 1.43 0.81
CA SER A 155 0.09 1.60 -0.59
C SER A 155 -0.94 2.40 -1.38
N LEU A 156 -2.22 2.07 -1.20
CA LEU A 156 -3.32 2.81 -1.81
C LEU A 156 -3.37 4.25 -1.27
N SER A 157 -3.12 4.45 0.03
CA SER A 157 -3.11 5.77 0.66
C SER A 157 -2.03 6.68 0.06
N ALA A 158 -0.89 6.11 -0.31
CA ALA A 158 0.19 6.82 -0.99
C ALA A 158 -0.12 7.10 -2.48
N LEU A 159 -0.70 6.13 -3.19
CA LEU A 159 -0.92 6.23 -4.64
C LEU A 159 -2.12 7.09 -5.04
N VAL A 160 -3.19 7.08 -4.24
CA VAL A 160 -4.43 7.80 -4.57
C VAL A 160 -4.19 9.30 -4.78
N PRO A 161 -3.48 10.04 -3.89
CA PRO A 161 -3.18 11.45 -4.11
C PRO A 161 -2.35 11.71 -5.38
N LEU A 162 -1.36 10.85 -5.64
CA LEU A 162 -0.44 11.01 -6.77
C LEU A 162 -1.17 10.84 -8.12
N TYR A 163 -2.15 9.94 -8.17
CA TYR A 163 -2.87 9.58 -9.39
C TYR A 163 -4.38 9.78 -9.23
N ALA A 164 -4.78 10.90 -8.62
CA ALA A 164 -6.16 11.13 -8.19
C ALA A 164 -7.19 10.96 -9.32
N THR A 165 -6.87 11.44 -10.52
CA THR A 165 -7.75 11.34 -11.70
C THR A 165 -7.96 9.90 -12.17
N LEU A 166 -6.92 9.05 -12.05
CA LEU A 166 -6.98 7.63 -12.45
C LEU A 166 -7.80 6.79 -11.47
N HIS A 167 -7.96 7.25 -10.22
CA HIS A 167 -8.68 6.55 -9.17
C HIS A 167 -10.17 6.90 -9.07
N LYS A 168 -10.67 7.82 -9.91
CA LYS A 168 -12.08 8.24 -9.90
C LYS A 168 -13.07 7.08 -9.99
N THR A 169 -12.79 6.10 -10.85
CA THR A 169 -13.64 4.92 -11.05
C THR A 169 -13.58 3.94 -9.88
N LEU A 170 -12.49 3.95 -9.10
CA LEU A 170 -12.30 3.11 -7.93
C LEU A 170 -12.79 3.76 -6.63
N HIS A 171 -13.12 5.06 -6.65
CA HIS A 171 -13.49 5.83 -5.46
C HIS A 171 -14.57 5.14 -4.61
N GLY A 172 -15.68 4.71 -5.24
CA GLY A 172 -16.78 4.06 -4.52
C GLY A 172 -16.36 2.77 -3.80
N ARG A 173 -15.53 1.95 -4.47
CA ARG A 173 -15.03 0.69 -3.89
C ARG A 173 -14.03 0.94 -2.76
N LEU A 174 -13.13 1.91 -2.93
CA LEU A 174 -12.17 2.30 -1.89
C LEU A 174 -12.88 2.89 -0.67
N SER A 175 -13.88 3.74 -0.88
CA SER A 175 -14.71 4.30 0.21
C SER A 175 -15.43 3.19 0.97
N ALA A 176 -16.11 2.27 0.27
CA ALA A 176 -16.79 1.14 0.89
C ALA A 176 -15.83 0.22 1.67
N LEU A 177 -14.63 -0.04 1.13
CA LEU A 177 -13.59 -0.78 1.83
C LEU A 177 -13.23 -0.09 3.14
N CYS A 178 -12.94 1.21 3.11
CA CYS A 178 -12.54 1.95 4.31
C CYS A 178 -13.64 1.98 5.35
N LEU A 179 -14.86 2.33 4.95
CA LEU A 179 -16.01 2.39 5.85
C LEU A 179 -16.32 1.02 6.47
N ARG A 180 -16.11 -0.08 5.75
CA ARG A 180 -16.24 -1.43 6.32
C ARG A 180 -15.18 -1.72 7.40
N GLN A 181 -13.95 -1.26 7.22
CA GLN A 181 -12.89 -1.42 8.25
C GLN A 181 -13.05 -0.46 9.43
N ILE A 182 -13.67 0.71 9.21
CA ILE A 182 -13.94 1.71 10.26
C ILE A 182 -15.19 1.35 11.05
N GLY A 183 -16.24 0.89 10.37
CA GLY A 183 -17.56 0.60 10.93
C GLY A 183 -17.74 -0.81 11.50
N VAL A 184 -16.74 -1.69 11.40
CA VAL A 184 -16.60 -3.07 11.92
C VAL A 184 -17.90 -3.93 12.01
N SER A 185 -17.85 -5.08 11.33
CA SER A 185 -18.81 -6.19 11.46
C SER A 185 -18.65 -6.92 12.79
N ALA A 186 -19.78 -7.30 13.40
CA ALA A 186 -19.85 -8.03 14.65
C ALA A 186 -19.00 -9.33 14.65
N GLY A 187 -18.29 -9.59 15.75
CA GLY A 187 -17.76 -10.93 16.06
C GLY A 187 -16.28 -11.05 16.46
N TYR A 188 -15.44 -10.03 16.25
CA TYR A 188 -14.00 -10.12 16.60
C TYR A 188 -13.45 -8.77 17.10
N PRO A 189 -12.44 -8.77 17.99
CA PRO A 189 -11.76 -7.55 18.43
C PRO A 189 -11.14 -6.83 17.23
N THR A 190 -11.41 -5.53 17.15
CA THR A 190 -11.01 -4.68 16.03
C THR A 190 -9.49 -4.60 15.93
N ASP A 191 -8.94 -4.92 14.76
CA ASP A 191 -7.54 -4.67 14.48
C ASP A 191 -7.29 -3.17 14.30
N SER A 192 -6.90 -2.51 15.40
CA SER A 192 -6.61 -1.09 15.45
C SER A 192 -5.65 -0.59 14.36
N SER A 193 -4.74 -1.45 13.87
CA SER A 193 -3.82 -1.09 12.80
C SER A 193 -4.50 -0.99 11.44
N LEU A 194 -5.41 -1.92 11.11
CA LEU A 194 -6.18 -1.91 9.85
C LEU A 194 -7.18 -0.76 9.83
N THR A 195 -7.85 -0.50 10.97
CA THR A 195 -8.76 0.65 11.10
C THR A 195 -8.02 1.97 10.92
N ARG A 196 -6.81 2.11 11.48
CA ARG A 196 -5.97 3.30 11.29
C ARG A 196 -5.55 3.46 9.82
N ALA A 197 -5.02 2.40 9.20
CA ALA A 197 -4.63 2.43 7.79
C ALA A 197 -5.82 2.79 6.88
N ALA A 198 -7.00 2.19 7.14
CA ALA A 198 -8.23 2.50 6.40
C ALA A 198 -8.68 3.95 6.61
N SER A 199 -8.52 4.50 7.81
CA SER A 199 -8.81 5.91 8.10
C SER A 199 -7.88 6.84 7.34
N CYS A 200 -6.58 6.50 7.26
CA CYS A 200 -5.61 7.23 6.44
C CYS A 200 -6.00 7.18 4.96
N LEU A 201 -6.33 6.01 4.41
CA LEU A 201 -6.80 5.88 3.03
C LEU A 201 -8.07 6.71 2.79
N TYR A 202 -9.06 6.62 3.69
CA TYR A 202 -10.32 7.35 3.57
C TYR A 202 -10.10 8.87 3.54
N SER A 203 -9.18 9.38 4.35
CA SER A 203 -8.85 10.80 4.43
C SER A 203 -8.33 11.40 3.11
N VAL A 204 -7.69 10.57 2.28
CA VAL A 204 -7.11 11.02 1.00
C VAL A 204 -8.02 10.79 -0.20
N LEU A 205 -9.10 10.00 -0.06
CA LEU A 205 -10.06 9.74 -1.14
C LEU A 205 -10.72 10.99 -1.73
N PRO A 206 -10.99 12.07 -0.99
CA PRO A 206 -11.54 13.29 -1.58
C PRO A 206 -10.69 13.84 -2.73
N ALA A 207 -9.37 13.61 -2.72
CA ALA A 207 -8.47 14.03 -3.79
C ALA A 207 -8.91 13.54 -5.18
N THR A 208 -9.58 12.37 -5.28
CA THR A 208 -10.07 11.84 -6.56
C THR A 208 -11.08 12.77 -7.26
N GLY A 209 -11.73 13.67 -6.51
CA GLY A 209 -12.62 14.68 -7.05
C GLY A 209 -11.91 15.75 -7.90
N GLY A 210 -10.57 15.80 -7.86
CA GLY A 210 -9.77 16.83 -8.52
C GLY A 210 -10.03 18.22 -7.95
N LYS A 211 -9.62 19.26 -8.68
CA LYS A 211 -9.68 20.65 -8.20
C LYS A 211 -11.10 21.12 -7.83
N VAL A 212 -12.11 20.71 -8.59
CA VAL A 212 -13.49 21.20 -8.43
C VAL A 212 -14.33 20.28 -7.55
N GLY A 213 -14.14 18.96 -7.66
CA GLY A 213 -14.96 17.97 -6.95
C GLY A 213 -14.44 17.56 -5.58
N SER A 214 -13.18 17.86 -5.24
CA SER A 214 -12.57 17.38 -3.98
C SER A 214 -13.32 17.90 -2.75
N THR A 215 -13.68 19.18 -2.71
CA THR A 215 -14.43 19.77 -1.59
C THR A 215 -15.79 19.10 -1.39
N THR A 216 -16.49 18.78 -2.48
CA THR A 216 -17.79 18.09 -2.40
C THR A 216 -17.64 16.67 -1.88
N LEU A 217 -16.63 15.93 -2.35
CA LEU A 217 -16.33 14.59 -1.85
C LEU A 217 -15.89 14.62 -0.39
N TRP A 218 -15.05 15.58 -0.01
CA TRP A 218 -14.61 15.76 1.37
C TRP A 218 -15.80 16.00 2.30
N ARG A 219 -16.71 16.92 1.94
CA ARG A 219 -17.91 17.19 2.73
C ARG A 219 -18.76 15.92 2.88
N LYS A 220 -19.00 15.21 1.77
CA LYS A 220 -19.72 13.93 1.79
C LYS A 220 -19.05 12.92 2.72
N SER A 221 -17.73 12.80 2.68
CA SER A 221 -16.97 11.92 3.57
C SER A 221 -17.08 12.31 5.04
N VAL A 222 -17.05 13.61 5.35
CA VAL A 222 -17.30 14.11 6.72
C VAL A 222 -18.71 13.74 7.18
N ASP A 223 -19.72 13.97 6.34
CA ASP A 223 -21.12 13.65 6.67
C ASP A 223 -21.30 12.13 6.93
N GLU A 224 -20.73 11.27 6.08
CA GLU A 224 -20.75 9.81 6.24
C GLU A 224 -20.14 9.37 7.57
N VAL A 225 -18.98 9.91 7.95
CA VAL A 225 -18.30 9.55 9.20
C VAL A 225 -19.01 10.14 10.42
N MET A 226 -19.62 11.33 10.30
CA MET A 226 -20.44 11.91 11.37
C MET A 226 -21.68 11.07 11.65
N VAL A 227 -22.37 10.57 10.61
CA VAL A 227 -23.51 9.67 10.76
C VAL A 227 -23.09 8.37 11.47
N LEU A 228 -21.95 7.78 11.07
CA LEU A 228 -21.39 6.59 11.72
C LEU A 228 -21.06 6.85 13.21
N SER A 229 -20.41 7.99 13.50
CA SER A 229 -20.04 8.41 14.86
C SER A 229 -21.29 8.58 15.74
N TRP A 230 -22.31 9.26 15.20
CA TRP A 230 -23.54 9.53 15.91
C TRP A 230 -24.33 8.26 16.21
N ALA A 231 -24.43 7.34 15.25
CA ALA A 231 -25.07 6.04 15.44
C ALA A 231 -24.39 5.24 16.55
N SER A 232 -23.04 5.20 16.54
CA SER A 232 -22.25 4.52 17.58
C SER A 232 -22.44 5.15 18.95
N LEU A 233 -22.43 6.48 19.04
CA LEU A 233 -22.68 7.21 20.28
C LEU A 233 -24.09 6.97 20.82
N HIS A 234 -25.10 6.96 19.95
CA HIS A 234 -26.49 6.69 20.33
C HIS A 234 -26.63 5.27 20.90
N ALA A 235 -26.00 4.27 20.28
CA ALA A 235 -26.00 2.90 20.77
C ALA A 235 -25.42 2.80 22.20
N LEU A 236 -24.31 3.49 22.46
CA LEU A 236 -23.68 3.55 23.78
C LEU A 236 -24.54 4.26 24.83
N ARG A 237 -25.35 5.25 24.43
CA ARG A 237 -26.27 5.94 25.36
C ARG A 237 -27.48 5.09 25.73
N THR A 238 -27.95 4.23 24.82
CA THR A 238 -29.11 3.37 25.08
C THR A 238 -28.84 2.24 26.07
N THR A 239 -27.58 1.98 26.43
CA THR A 239 -27.19 1.07 27.51
C THR A 239 -27.71 1.53 28.89
N PHE A 240 -28.09 2.81 29.05
CA PHE A 240 -28.55 3.38 30.33
C PHE A 240 -30.05 3.74 30.35
N ARG A 241 -30.90 3.09 29.54
CA ARG A 241 -32.35 3.38 29.53
C ARG A 241 -33.03 3.02 30.87
N PRO A 242 -33.95 3.87 31.39
CA PRO A 242 -34.77 3.53 32.55
C PRO A 242 -35.70 2.35 32.25
N LEU A 243 -35.94 1.50 33.25
CA LEU A 243 -36.55 0.14 33.21
C LEU A 243 -37.82 -0.11 32.37
N ARG A 244 -38.47 0.89 31.76
CA ARG A 244 -39.84 0.77 31.24
C ARG A 244 -40.00 0.54 29.73
N GLN A 245 -38.91 0.43 28.95
CA GLN A 245 -39.00 0.15 27.51
C GLN A 245 -38.10 -1.01 27.10
N HIS A 246 -38.51 -2.23 27.47
CA HIS A 246 -37.92 -3.48 26.98
C HIS A 246 -38.67 -3.94 25.72
N GLN A 247 -38.30 -3.38 24.57
CA GLN A 247 -38.51 -3.97 23.23
C GLN A 247 -37.30 -3.51 22.41
N SER A 248 -36.52 -4.33 21.73
CA SER A 248 -36.63 -5.71 21.23
C SER A 248 -35.20 -6.28 21.09
N LEU A 249 -35.05 -7.61 21.20
CA LEU A 249 -33.88 -8.43 20.79
C LEU A 249 -32.52 -7.73 21.00
N GLN A 250 -32.14 -7.48 22.26
CA GLN A 250 -30.89 -6.83 22.62
C GLN A 250 -29.69 -7.70 22.23
N GLU A 251 -28.88 -7.21 21.29
CA GLU A 251 -27.48 -7.64 21.15
C GLU A 251 -26.82 -7.63 22.53
N ASP A 252 -26.09 -8.70 22.87
CA ASP A 252 -25.38 -8.85 24.14
C ASP A 252 -24.58 -7.56 24.45
N PRO A 253 -24.84 -6.86 25.58
CA PRO A 253 -24.10 -5.67 25.99
C PRO A 253 -22.58 -5.88 26.00
N MET A 254 -22.13 -7.11 26.31
CA MET A 254 -20.72 -7.48 26.31
C MET A 254 -20.08 -7.43 24.92
N VAL A 255 -20.89 -7.53 23.86
CA VAL A 255 -20.47 -7.44 22.46
C VAL A 255 -20.75 -6.06 21.89
N SER A 256 -21.93 -5.50 22.15
CA SER A 256 -22.38 -4.25 21.55
C SER A 256 -21.62 -3.02 22.08
N ILE A 257 -21.26 -2.97 23.37
CA ILE A 257 -20.53 -1.83 23.93
C ILE A 257 -19.12 -1.74 23.34
N PRO A 258 -18.25 -2.77 23.41
CA PRO A 258 -16.91 -2.68 22.84
C PRO A 258 -16.93 -2.39 21.33
N LEU A 259 -17.88 -2.99 20.60
CA LEU A 259 -18.05 -2.75 19.18
C LEU A 259 -18.33 -1.28 18.87
N ASN A 260 -19.28 -0.65 19.58
CA ASN A 260 -19.63 0.76 19.33
C ASN A 260 -18.54 1.71 19.83
N VAL A 261 -17.77 1.35 20.85
CA VAL A 261 -16.56 2.10 21.25
C VAL A 261 -15.50 2.04 20.13
N ASP A 262 -15.27 0.88 19.55
CA ASP A 262 -14.29 0.72 18.46
C ASP A 262 -14.73 1.44 17.19
N ARG A 263 -16.01 1.37 16.82
CA ARG A 263 -16.59 2.17 15.73
C ARG A 263 -16.38 3.66 15.95
N LEU A 264 -16.64 4.13 17.16
CA LEU A 264 -16.44 5.55 17.51
C LEU A 264 -14.96 5.94 17.41
N ARG A 265 -14.04 5.09 17.88
CA ARG A 265 -12.58 5.33 17.73
C ARG A 265 -12.18 5.39 16.25
N GLY A 266 -12.64 4.45 15.44
CA GLY A 266 -12.39 4.43 14.00
C GLY A 266 -12.92 5.70 13.33
N ALA A 267 -14.14 6.11 13.68
CA ALA A 267 -14.75 7.31 13.15
C ALA A 267 -13.99 8.58 13.55
N VAL A 268 -13.51 8.66 14.80
CA VAL A 268 -12.65 9.76 15.26
C VAL A 268 -11.34 9.80 14.46
N PHE A 269 -10.67 8.66 14.23
CA PHE A 269 -9.46 8.65 13.39
C PHE A 269 -9.73 9.14 11.97
N ALA A 270 -10.85 8.72 11.36
CA ALA A 270 -11.23 9.17 10.03
C ALA A 270 -11.56 10.68 9.99
N LEU A 271 -12.28 11.21 11.00
CA LEU A 271 -12.56 12.65 11.12
C LEU A 271 -11.27 13.45 11.31
N SER A 272 -10.38 13.03 12.21
CA SER A 272 -9.09 13.69 12.41
C SER A 272 -8.28 13.73 11.11
N GLY A 273 -8.18 12.60 10.39
CA GLY A 273 -7.50 12.54 9.11
C GLY A 273 -8.13 13.46 8.05
N LEU A 274 -9.47 13.48 7.94
CA LEU A 274 -10.18 14.37 7.00
C LEU A 274 -9.96 15.85 7.31
N LEU A 275 -9.93 16.22 8.60
CA LEU A 275 -9.69 17.60 9.04
C LEU A 275 -8.24 18.03 8.82
N GLU A 276 -7.28 17.12 9.01
CA GLU A 276 -5.85 17.36 8.74
C GLU A 276 -5.57 17.47 7.24
N TYR A 277 -6.16 16.59 6.43
CA TYR A 277 -5.97 16.57 4.97
C TYR A 277 -6.68 17.74 4.26
N GLY A 278 -7.77 18.26 4.84
CA GLY A 278 -8.53 19.39 4.31
C GLY A 278 -7.79 20.74 4.34
N GLN A 279 -6.62 20.82 4.99
CA GLN A 279 -5.78 22.01 5.00
C GLN A 279 -4.83 21.98 3.79
N PRO A 280 -4.90 22.95 2.86
CA PRO A 280 -3.96 23.05 1.74
C PRO A 280 -2.61 23.56 2.28
N ARG A 281 -1.79 22.68 2.87
CA ARG A 281 -0.40 23.01 3.19
C ARG A 281 0.51 22.62 2.02
N PRO A 282 1.37 23.53 1.54
CA PRO A 282 2.48 23.18 0.68
C PRO A 282 3.57 22.53 1.54
N GLY A 283 3.60 21.20 1.58
CA GLY A 283 4.63 20.45 2.28
C GLY A 283 4.74 19.03 1.71
N PRO A 284 5.94 18.42 1.72
CA PRO A 284 6.10 17.06 1.24
C PRO A 284 5.27 16.11 2.11
N PHE A 285 4.52 15.23 1.47
CA PHE A 285 3.73 14.16 2.10
C PHE A 285 4.57 13.41 3.15
N ASN A 286 4.35 13.70 4.44
CA ASN A 286 5.23 13.21 5.53
C ASN A 286 4.54 12.23 6.48
N CYS A 287 3.45 11.59 6.05
CA CYS A 287 2.90 10.46 6.78
C CYS A 287 3.46 9.18 6.14
N HIS A 288 4.46 8.58 6.79
CA HIS A 288 5.01 7.23 6.56
C HIS A 288 6.10 6.98 5.51
N TRP A 289 6.42 7.86 4.56
CA TRP A 289 7.47 7.57 3.55
C TRP A 289 8.84 7.20 4.15
N GLY A 290 9.25 7.85 5.24
CA GLY A 290 10.52 7.57 5.93
C GLY A 290 10.57 6.23 6.65
N LEU A 291 9.44 5.74 7.18
CA LEU A 291 9.35 4.46 7.90
C LEU A 291 9.33 3.25 6.95
N TRP A 292 8.83 3.44 5.73
CA TRP A 292 8.83 2.42 4.67
C TRP A 292 10.24 2.04 4.22
N LEU A 293 11.15 3.02 4.12
CA LEU A 293 12.55 2.80 3.75
C LEU A 293 13.40 2.19 4.88
N THR A 294 13.10 2.52 6.14
CA THR A 294 13.81 1.92 7.29
C THR A 294 13.39 0.48 7.55
N SER A 295 12.13 0.10 7.27
CA SER A 295 11.71 -1.30 7.40
C SER A 295 12.33 -2.21 6.33
N ALA A 296 12.83 -1.65 5.21
CA ALA A 296 13.62 -2.40 4.24
C ALA A 296 15.05 -2.74 4.75
N LYS A 297 15.45 -2.24 5.92
CA LYS A 297 16.65 -2.70 6.65
C LYS A 297 16.37 -3.89 7.58
N HIS A 298 15.11 -4.25 7.77
CA HIS A 298 14.68 -5.44 8.49
C HIS A 298 14.03 -6.42 7.49
N TYR A 299 14.86 -6.94 6.59
CA TYR A 299 14.62 -8.20 5.88
C TYR A 299 15.50 -9.27 6.48
#